data_AF-A0A6I3ZUU0-F1
#
_entry.id   AF-A0A6I3ZUU0-F1
#
_cell.length_a   1.000
_cell.length_b   1.000
_cell.length_c   1.000
_cell.angle_alpha   90.00
_cell.angle_beta   90.00
_cell.angle_gamma   90.00
#
_symmetry.space_group_name_H-M   'P 1'
#
loop_
_entity.id
_entity.type
_entity.pdbx_description
1 polymer ?
#
loop_
_entity_poly.entity_id
_entity_poly.type
_entity_poly.pdbx_seq_one_letter_code
_entity_poly.pdbx_strand_id
1 'polypeptide(L)'
;MAALVAGCSAQHSGAPGTSASTSASAQSSARAAGPCTLPHFGYLLEWRHEPGKPDRAYRVSDVDQSRCEPTLNNWTANLTQGPGFCYMIGFDSDNVGYQYTAVPAPRLPKALDTIGDGC
;
A
#
# COMPACT_ATOMS: atom_id res chain seq x y z
N MET A 1 -31.19 -59.39 -38.00
CA MET A 1 -29.85 -59.97 -37.78
C MET A 1 -28.90 -58.84 -37.47
N ALA A 2 -28.03 -59.06 -36.49
CA ALA A 2 -27.29 -58.06 -35.73
C ALA A 2 -26.17 -57.38 -36.53
N ALA A 3 -25.87 -56.13 -36.19
CA ALA A 3 -24.63 -55.45 -36.55
C ALA A 3 -24.09 -54.64 -35.34
N LEU A 4 -23.09 -55.25 -34.70
CA LEU A 4 -21.80 -54.72 -34.22
C LEU A 4 -21.75 -53.40 -33.42
N VAL A 5 -21.27 -53.54 -32.19
CA VAL A 5 -20.69 -52.50 -31.31
C VAL A 5 -19.23 -52.24 -31.69
N ALA A 6 -18.85 -50.96 -31.85
CA ALA A 6 -17.53 -50.40 -31.52
C ALA A 6 -17.56 -48.87 -31.72
N GLY A 7 -16.94 -48.10 -30.80
CA GLY A 7 -16.52 -46.74 -31.10
C GLY A 7 -16.64 -45.73 -29.97
N CYS A 8 -15.57 -45.56 -29.19
CA CYS A 8 -15.37 -44.45 -28.26
C CYS A 8 -15.32 -43.10 -28.99
N SER A 9 -15.92 -42.05 -28.41
CA SER A 9 -15.35 -40.69 -28.33
C SER A 9 -16.23 -39.83 -27.44
N ALA A 10 -15.73 -39.57 -26.23
CA ALA A 10 -16.28 -38.53 -25.36
C ALA A 10 -15.95 -37.16 -25.96
N GLN A 11 -16.97 -36.40 -26.36
CA GLN A 11 -16.88 -34.96 -26.57
C GLN A 11 -18.00 -34.30 -25.79
N HIS A 12 -17.72 -34.00 -24.52
CA HIS A 12 -18.46 -32.97 -23.80
C HIS A 12 -17.81 -31.62 -24.14
N SER A 13 -18.40 -30.94 -25.12
CA SER A 13 -18.25 -29.50 -25.29
C SER A 13 -19.26 -28.82 -24.36
N GLY A 14 -18.76 -28.16 -23.32
CA GLY A 14 -19.58 -27.41 -22.35
C GLY A 14 -18.69 -26.75 -21.32
N ALA A 15 -18.31 -25.51 -21.60
CA ALA A 15 -17.34 -24.72 -20.85
C ALA A 15 -17.66 -24.59 -19.35
N PRO A 16 -16.71 -24.82 -18.43
CA PRO A 16 -16.71 -24.17 -17.15
C PRO A 16 -16.20 -22.74 -17.34
N GLY A 17 -17.06 -21.77 -17.02
CA GLY A 17 -16.78 -20.35 -17.06
C GLY A 17 -15.45 -20.02 -16.40
N THR A 18 -14.56 -19.45 -17.20
CA THR A 18 -13.30 -18.86 -16.77
C THR A 18 -13.63 -17.64 -15.91
N SER A 19 -13.88 -17.82 -14.62
CA SER A 19 -13.75 -16.74 -13.66
C SER A 19 -12.27 -16.55 -13.39
N ALA A 20 -11.59 -15.96 -14.37
CA ALA A 20 -10.30 -15.33 -14.14
C ALA A 20 -10.58 -14.19 -13.14
N SER A 21 -10.42 -14.49 -11.85
CA SER A 21 -10.19 -13.44 -10.85
C SER A 21 -8.81 -12.89 -11.18
N THR A 22 -8.79 -11.94 -12.12
CA THR A 22 -7.67 -11.05 -12.31
C THR A 22 -7.60 -10.24 -11.04
N SER A 23 -6.93 -10.76 -10.02
CA SER A 23 -6.33 -9.94 -8.97
C SER A 23 -5.32 -9.08 -9.72
N ALA A 24 -5.82 -7.98 -10.27
CA ALA A 24 -5.00 -6.84 -10.60
C ALA A 24 -4.43 -6.42 -9.26
N SER A 25 -3.27 -6.97 -8.93
CA SER A 25 -2.34 -6.37 -8.02
C SER A 25 -2.21 -4.94 -8.51
N ALA A 26 -2.95 -4.03 -7.90
CA ALA A 26 -2.61 -2.64 -7.91
C ALA A 26 -1.28 -2.60 -7.16
N GLN A 27 -0.20 -2.91 -7.88
CA GLN A 27 1.10 -2.38 -7.59
C GLN A 27 0.86 -0.88 -7.54
N SER A 28 0.59 -0.38 -6.32
CA SER A 28 1.05 0.95 -5.96
C SER A 28 2.54 0.88 -6.20
N SER A 29 2.91 1.22 -7.43
CA SER A 29 4.26 1.59 -7.78
C SER A 29 4.58 2.66 -6.78
N ALA A 30 5.34 2.29 -5.73
CA ALA A 30 5.96 3.23 -4.83
C ALA A 30 6.62 4.23 -5.75
N ARG A 31 5.98 5.40 -5.87
CA ARG A 31 6.34 6.37 -6.88
C ARG A 31 7.69 6.84 -6.38
N ALA A 32 8.76 6.47 -7.09
CA ALA A 32 10.10 6.94 -6.77
C ALA A 32 9.94 8.43 -6.49
N ALA A 33 10.22 8.84 -5.26
CA ALA A 33 10.17 10.24 -4.91
C ALA A 33 11.03 10.91 -5.99
N GLY A 34 10.45 11.81 -6.78
CA GLY A 34 11.23 12.59 -7.74
C GLY A 34 12.43 13.20 -7.00
N PRO A 35 13.48 13.65 -7.70
CA PRO A 35 14.69 14.19 -7.06
C PRO A 35 14.26 15.09 -5.90
N CYS A 36 14.79 14.86 -4.70
CA CYS A 36 14.39 15.54 -3.46
C CYS A 36 14.54 17.06 -3.57
N THR A 37 13.57 17.65 -4.26
CA THR A 37 13.37 19.07 -4.58
C THR A 37 12.28 19.59 -3.66
N LEU A 38 12.23 19.06 -2.44
CA LEU A 38 11.30 19.54 -1.45
C LEU A 38 11.75 20.94 -1.01
N PRO A 39 10.85 21.93 -1.05
CA PRO A 39 11.17 23.31 -0.66
C PRO A 39 11.49 23.43 0.84
N HIS A 40 11.23 22.37 1.62
CA HIS A 40 11.38 22.33 3.06
C HIS A 40 12.07 21.04 3.51
N PHE A 41 13.04 21.22 4.41
CA PHE A 41 13.68 20.17 5.20
C PHE A 41 13.05 20.18 6.59
N GLY A 42 12.92 19.00 7.22
CA GLY A 42 12.26 18.90 8.52
C GLY A 42 11.82 17.50 8.87
N TYR A 43 11.05 17.40 9.95
CA TYR A 43 10.51 16.14 10.43
C TYR A 43 9.43 15.58 9.51
N LEU A 44 9.45 14.25 9.34
CA LEU A 44 8.36 13.50 8.76
C LEU A 44 7.41 12.99 9.84
N LEU A 45 6.16 12.83 9.46
CA LEU A 45 5.14 12.14 10.21
C LEU A 45 4.81 10.85 9.48
N GLU A 46 4.81 9.74 10.21
CA GLU A 46 4.37 8.44 9.74
C GLU A 46 3.12 8.06 10.52
N TRP A 47 2.00 7.91 9.83
CA TRP A 47 0.76 7.39 10.39
C TRP A 47 0.53 5.95 9.95
N ARG A 48 0.06 5.11 10.87
CA ARG A 48 -0.12 3.67 10.69
C ARG A 48 -1.52 3.24 11.14
N HIS A 49 -2.19 2.56 10.24
CA HIS A 49 -3.38 1.77 10.49
C HIS A 49 -3.06 0.30 10.28
N GLU A 50 -3.24 -0.47 11.35
CA GLU A 50 -3.02 -1.90 11.37
C GLU A 50 -4.30 -2.57 11.89
N PRO A 51 -4.92 -3.50 11.13
CA PRO A 51 -6.14 -4.18 11.57
C PRO A 51 -6.00 -4.79 12.98
N GLY A 52 -6.98 -4.51 13.84
CA GLY A 52 -7.01 -5.00 15.21
C GLY A 52 -6.14 -4.21 16.20
N LYS A 53 -5.51 -3.10 15.78
CA LYS A 53 -4.76 -2.18 16.64
C LYS A 53 -5.30 -0.76 16.51
N PRO A 54 -5.18 0.09 17.56
CA PRO A 54 -5.50 1.49 17.44
C PRO A 54 -4.50 2.18 16.50
N ASP A 55 -4.99 3.12 15.69
CA ASP A 55 -4.14 3.91 14.80
C ASP A 55 -3.06 4.65 15.59
N ARG A 56 -1.86 4.74 15.01
CA ARG A 56 -0.70 5.38 15.65
C ARG A 56 -0.04 6.31 14.67
N ALA A 57 0.60 7.35 15.19
CA ALA A 57 1.51 8.16 14.41
C ALA A 57 2.85 8.32 15.13
N TYR A 58 3.86 8.62 14.34
CA TYR A 58 5.24 8.77 14.77
C TYR A 58 5.86 9.96 14.07
N ARG A 59 6.62 10.75 14.81
CA ARG A 59 7.48 11.77 14.22
C ARG A 59 8.81 11.10 13.88
N VAL A 60 9.03 10.86 12.60
CA VAL A 60 10.23 10.23 12.06
C VAL A 60 11.19 11.35 11.68
N SER A 61 12.41 11.30 12.24
CA SER A 61 13.65 12.04 11.95
C SER A 61 13.61 13.36 11.15
N ASP A 62 14.51 14.28 11.48
CA ASP A 62 14.78 15.45 10.64
C ASP A 62 15.41 15.01 9.30
N VAL A 63 14.70 15.27 8.21
CA VAL A 63 15.09 14.91 6.86
C VAL A 63 15.70 16.13 6.18
N ASP A 64 17.02 16.10 5.97
CA ASP A 64 17.76 17.08 5.18
C ASP A 64 17.93 16.63 3.71
N GLN A 65 18.55 17.48 2.89
CA GLN A 65 18.75 17.23 1.46
C GLN A 65 19.52 15.94 1.16
N SER A 66 20.47 15.56 2.02
CA SER A 66 21.28 14.35 1.85
C SER A 66 20.54 13.08 2.31
N ARG A 67 19.53 13.23 3.18
CA ARG A 67 18.77 12.13 3.79
C ARG A 67 17.40 11.91 3.19
N CYS A 68 16.88 12.89 2.45
CA CYS A 68 15.54 12.84 1.88
C CYS A 68 15.29 11.63 0.98
N GLU A 69 16.12 11.44 -0.05
CA GLU A 69 15.95 10.34 -0.99
C GLU A 69 16.08 8.97 -0.31
N PRO A 70 17.12 8.69 0.51
CA PRO A 70 17.20 7.40 1.20
C PRO A 70 16.08 7.22 2.24
N THR A 71 15.60 8.25 2.92
CA THR A 71 14.47 8.12 3.86
C THR A 71 13.18 7.80 3.11
N LEU A 72 12.87 8.51 2.02
CA LEU A 72 11.67 8.26 1.22
C LEU A 72 11.74 6.98 0.38
N ASN A 73 12.93 6.47 0.08
CA ASN A 73 13.06 5.16 -0.57
C ASN A 73 12.99 4.00 0.43
N ASN A 74 13.43 4.20 1.68
CA ASN A 74 13.49 3.13 2.68
C ASN A 74 12.33 3.10 3.68
N TRP A 75 11.49 4.14 3.78
CA TRP A 75 10.41 4.15 4.79
C TRP A 75 9.41 3.00 4.63
N THR A 76 9.28 2.46 3.41
CA THR A 76 8.39 1.33 3.11
C THR A 76 9.01 -0.03 3.40
N ALA A 77 10.33 -0.12 3.57
CA ALA A 77 11.08 -1.38 3.57
C ALA A 77 10.71 -2.33 4.72
N ASN A 78 10.15 -1.80 5.82
CA ASN A 78 9.79 -2.58 7.01
C ASN A 78 8.29 -2.52 7.33
N LEU A 79 7.46 -2.01 6.40
CA LEU A 79 6.01 -1.97 6.61
C LEU A 79 5.42 -3.36 6.41
N THR A 80 4.56 -3.77 7.35
CA THR A 80 3.80 -5.02 7.20
C THR A 80 2.71 -4.79 6.17
N GLN A 81 2.58 -5.68 5.18
CA GLN A 81 1.56 -5.57 4.15
C GLN A 81 0.48 -6.63 4.33
N GLY A 82 -0.75 -6.30 3.95
CA GLY A 82 -1.87 -7.22 3.99
C GLY A 82 -3.21 -6.48 3.95
N PRO A 83 -4.33 -7.21 3.86
CA PRO A 83 -5.65 -6.62 3.76
C PRO A 83 -5.95 -5.68 4.91
N GLY A 84 -6.44 -4.48 4.59
CA GLY A 84 -6.84 -3.48 5.57
C GLY A 84 -5.69 -2.74 6.25
N PHE A 85 -4.43 -2.96 5.87
CA PHE A 85 -3.34 -2.10 6.33
C PHE A 85 -3.36 -0.77 5.58
N CYS A 86 -3.05 0.32 6.26
CA CYS A 86 -2.84 1.62 5.63
C CYS A 86 -1.73 2.42 6.32
N TYR A 87 -0.82 2.95 5.52
CA TYR A 87 0.30 3.76 5.98
C TYR A 87 0.34 5.07 5.22
N MET A 88 0.62 6.17 5.93
CA MET A 88 0.73 7.49 5.34
C MET A 88 2.02 8.13 5.83
N ILE A 89 2.73 8.81 4.95
CA ILE A 89 3.88 9.64 5.31
C ILE A 89 3.64 11.06 4.83
N GLY A 90 4.05 12.06 5.60
CA GLY A 90 3.92 13.47 5.23
C GLY A 90 4.85 14.36 6.04
N PHE A 91 5.08 15.58 5.59
CA PHE A 91 5.91 16.53 6.35
C PHE A 91 5.14 17.11 7.54
N ASP A 92 5.84 17.27 8.66
CA ASP A 92 5.29 17.95 9.84
C ASP A 92 4.94 19.42 9.53
N SER A 93 5.73 20.08 8.68
CA SER A 93 5.47 21.45 8.22
C SER A 93 4.15 21.59 7.44
N ASP A 94 3.71 20.53 6.77
CA ASP A 94 2.44 20.52 6.00
C ASP A 94 1.25 20.10 6.88
N ASN A 95 1.52 19.57 8.08
CA ASN A 95 0.55 19.05 9.03
C ASN A 95 0.65 19.80 10.37
N VAL A 96 0.71 21.14 10.32
CA VAL A 96 0.89 21.99 11.50
C VAL A 96 -0.16 21.71 12.58
N GLY A 97 0.31 21.45 13.80
CA GLY A 97 -0.56 21.16 14.95
C GLY A 97 -1.02 19.70 15.03
N TYR A 98 -0.52 18.82 14.17
CA TYR A 98 -0.84 17.40 14.21
C TYR A 98 -0.31 16.73 15.49
N GLN A 99 -1.21 16.03 16.20
CA GLN A 99 -0.91 15.40 17.48
C GLN A 99 -0.48 13.94 17.28
N TYR A 100 0.79 13.73 16.95
CA TYR A 100 1.32 12.39 16.66
C TYR A 100 1.29 11.43 17.87
N THR A 101 1.15 11.94 19.09
CA THR A 101 1.03 11.11 20.31
C THR A 101 -0.41 10.69 20.64
N ALA A 102 -1.41 11.13 19.86
CA ALA A 102 -2.80 10.76 20.10
C ALA A 102 -3.04 9.25 19.86
N VAL A 103 -3.95 8.65 20.63
CA VAL A 103 -4.35 7.24 20.49
C VAL A 103 -5.88 7.14 20.60
N PRO A 104 -6.61 6.77 19.52
CA PRO A 104 -6.09 6.56 18.16
C PRO A 104 -5.58 7.87 17.54
N ALA A 105 -4.50 7.78 16.75
CA ALA A 105 -3.97 8.93 16.03
C ALA A 105 -4.88 9.26 14.84
N PRO A 106 -5.27 10.54 14.64
CA PRO A 106 -6.05 10.93 13.46
C PRO A 106 -5.25 10.71 12.17
N ARG A 107 -5.90 10.44 11.03
CA ARG A 107 -5.20 10.36 9.73
C ARG A 107 -4.45 11.66 9.42
N LEU A 108 -3.35 11.56 8.68
CA LEU A 108 -2.60 12.75 8.23
C LEU A 108 -3.45 13.57 7.25
N PRO A 109 -3.69 14.87 7.53
CA PRO A 109 -4.42 15.76 6.61
C PRO A 109 -3.72 15.97 5.26
N LYS A 110 -2.38 15.98 5.25
CA LYS A 110 -1.53 16.20 4.08
C LYS A 110 -0.47 15.11 4.00
N ALA A 111 -0.80 14.01 3.32
CA ALA A 111 0.16 12.95 3.03
C ALA A 111 0.94 13.25 1.75
N LEU A 112 2.25 13.00 1.80
CA LEU A 112 3.14 12.94 0.66
C LEU A 112 2.95 11.64 -0.12
N ASP A 113 2.84 10.52 0.61
CA ASP A 113 2.61 9.19 0.03
C ASP A 113 1.70 8.35 0.95
N THR A 114 1.03 7.37 0.35
CA THR A 114 0.04 6.52 1.02
C THR A 114 0.09 5.11 0.44
N ILE A 115 0.15 4.11 1.32
CA ILE A 115 0.37 2.71 0.95
C ILE A 115 -0.59 1.80 1.71
N GLY A 116 -1.19 0.85 1.00
CA GLY A 116 -2.07 -0.18 1.57
C GLY A 116 -3.50 -0.07 1.02
N ASP A 117 -4.21 -1.20 1.01
CA ASP A 117 -5.59 -1.27 0.51
C ASP A 117 -6.63 -0.81 1.54
N GLY A 118 -6.23 -0.66 2.80
CA GLY A 118 -7.07 -0.10 3.87
C GLY A 118 -7.09 1.42 3.92
N CYS A 119 -6.49 2.09 2.93
CA CYS A 119 -6.46 3.55 2.81
C CYS A 119 -7.69 4.08 2.11
#